data_AF-A0A6L9IGH5-F1
#
_entry.id   AF-A0A6L9IGH5-F1
#
_cell.length_a   1.000
_cell.length_b   1.000
_cell.length_c   1.000
_cell.angle_alpha   90.00
_cell.angle_beta   90.00
_cell.angle_gamma   90.00
#
_symmetry.space_group_name_H-M   'P 1'
#
loop_
_entity.id
_entity.type
_entity.pdbx_description
1 polymer ?
#
loop_
_entity_poly.entity_id
_entity_poly.type
_entity_poly.pdbx_seq_one_letter_code
_entity_poly.pdbx_strand_id
1 'polypeptide(L)'
;MTAFDPPDCQIYADADIAEQEVFGLLAETLFSAAAVDAPGEAALADNPDYDSNRRKRFPDGFIYFRYRIDIYSDDQPVAVKAGYVGRLLESFWEQGFPAVAVCAYEDRLPERGGYQSQTIPWPR
;
A
#
# COMPACT_ATOMS: atom_id res chain seq x y z
N MET A 1 -20.19 6.25 18.84
CA MET A 1 -19.81 5.68 17.53
C MET A 1 -18.84 6.67 16.93
N THR A 2 -17.55 6.51 17.21
CA THR A 2 -16.51 7.40 16.68
C THR A 2 -16.46 7.18 15.18
N ALA A 3 -16.68 8.24 14.40
CA ALA A 3 -16.30 8.24 13.00
C ALA A 3 -14.80 7.96 12.97
N PHE A 4 -14.38 6.86 12.36
CA PHE A 4 -12.97 6.58 12.15
C PHE A 4 -12.45 7.70 11.25
N ASP A 5 -11.35 8.33 11.67
CA ASP A 5 -10.65 9.27 10.80
C ASP A 5 -10.26 8.54 9.51
N PRO A 6 -10.38 9.17 8.32
CA PRO A 6 -9.95 8.54 7.08
C PRO A 6 -8.44 8.29 7.13
N PRO A 7 -7.94 7.19 6.52
CA PRO A 7 -6.50 6.95 6.46
C PRO A 7 -5.79 8.05 5.68
N ASP A 8 -4.55 8.34 6.07
CA ASP A 8 -3.67 9.27 5.36
C ASP A 8 -3.28 8.75 3.98
N CYS A 9 -3.19 7.42 3.84
CA CYS A 9 -2.94 6.74 2.59
C CYS A 9 -3.56 5.36 2.61
N GLN A 10 -4.16 4.98 1.50
CA GLN A 10 -4.70 3.65 1.28
C GLN A 10 -3.89 2.95 0.19
N ILE A 11 -3.40 1.75 0.45
CA ILE A 11 -2.64 0.95 -0.51
C ILE A 11 -3.43 -0.29 -0.85
N TYR A 12 -3.64 -0.51 -2.14
CA TYR A 12 -4.21 -1.73 -2.68
C TYR A 12 -3.05 -2.62 -3.11
N ALA A 13 -2.99 -3.84 -2.59
CA ALA A 13 -1.91 -4.78 -2.89
C ALA A 13 -2.47 -6.14 -3.31
N ASP A 14 -1.81 -6.77 -4.26
CA ASP A 14 -2.19 -8.07 -4.76
C ASP A 14 -1.04 -9.06 -4.56
N ALA A 15 -1.26 -10.06 -3.72
CA ALA A 15 -0.26 -11.05 -3.44
C ALA A 15 -0.93 -12.42 -3.30
N ASP A 16 -0.33 -13.41 -3.96
CA ASP A 16 -0.75 -14.82 -3.88
C ASP A 16 -0.13 -15.53 -2.65
N ILE A 17 0.07 -14.78 -1.55
CA ILE A 17 0.57 -15.27 -0.25
C ILE A 17 -0.52 -15.16 0.82
N ALA A 18 -0.25 -15.67 2.02
CA ALA A 18 -1.20 -15.54 3.14
C ALA A 18 -1.18 -14.13 3.75
N GLU A 19 -2.30 -13.71 4.35
CA GLU A 19 -2.40 -12.41 5.03
C GLU A 19 -1.31 -12.24 6.10
N GLN A 20 -0.96 -13.30 6.82
CA GLN A 20 0.09 -13.27 7.83
C GLN A 20 1.48 -12.95 7.25
N GLU A 21 1.74 -13.35 6.00
CA GLU A 21 2.99 -13.06 5.32
C GLU A 21 3.03 -11.59 4.85
N VAL A 22 1.91 -11.08 4.34
CA VAL A 22 1.75 -9.65 4.03
C VAL A 22 1.91 -8.80 5.29
N PHE A 23 1.33 -9.24 6.41
CA PHE A 23 1.49 -8.57 7.70
C PHE A 23 2.96 -8.57 8.17
N GLY A 24 3.67 -9.69 8.00
CA GLY A 24 5.10 -9.76 8.28
C GLY A 24 5.90 -8.73 7.48
N LEU A 25 5.60 -8.60 6.19
CA LEU A 25 6.22 -7.60 5.32
C LEU A 25 5.96 -6.16 5.79
N LEU A 26 4.72 -5.86 6.18
CA LEU A 26 4.34 -4.55 6.72
C LEU A 26 5.11 -4.25 8.00
N ALA A 27 5.16 -5.21 8.93
CA ALA A 27 5.86 -5.07 10.20
C ALA A 27 7.37 -4.82 10.01
N GLU A 28 8.01 -5.56 9.11
CA GLU A 28 9.43 -5.39 8.79
C GLU A 28 9.72 -4.03 8.14
N THR A 29 8.87 -3.62 7.20
CA THR A 29 9.12 -2.40 6.40
C THR A 29 8.80 -1.12 7.17
N LEU A 30 7.70 -1.12 7.93
CA LEU A 30 7.19 0.08 8.60
C LEU A 30 7.66 0.21 10.06
N PHE A 31 7.85 -0.90 10.77
CA PHE A 31 8.02 -0.91 12.22
C PHE A 31 9.28 -1.64 12.70
N SER A 32 10.22 -1.95 11.81
CA SER A 32 11.52 -2.50 12.23
C SER A 32 12.30 -1.49 13.08
N ALA A 33 13.18 -1.98 13.94
CA ALA A 33 14.05 -1.13 14.76
C ALA A 33 15.00 -0.24 13.93
N ALA A 34 15.17 -0.54 12.63
CA ALA A 34 15.94 0.27 11.69
C ALA A 34 15.11 1.37 11.00
N ALA A 35 13.77 1.33 11.11
CA ALA A 35 12.90 2.36 10.60
C ALA A 35 13.09 3.64 11.43
N VAL A 36 13.72 4.64 10.83
CA VAL A 36 13.97 5.94 11.46
C VAL A 36 12.68 6.77 11.59
N ASP A 37 11.70 6.45 10.74
CA ASP A 37 10.36 7.02 10.70
C ASP A 37 9.33 5.92 10.39
N ALA A 38 8.24 5.90 11.15
CA ALA A 38 7.15 4.93 11.04
C ALA A 38 5.79 5.64 11.11
N PRO A 39 4.72 5.11 10.49
CA PRO A 39 3.36 5.59 10.74
C PRO A 39 2.97 5.35 12.21
N GLY A 40 1.93 6.05 12.68
CA GLY A 40 1.35 5.78 13.99
C GLY A 40 0.65 4.42 14.02
N GLU A 41 -0.06 4.07 12.94
CA GLU A 41 -0.76 2.80 12.78
C GLU A 41 -0.83 2.38 11.30
N ALA A 42 -0.86 1.07 11.06
CA ALA A 42 -1.17 0.48 9.76
C ALA A 42 -2.13 -0.70 9.96
N ALA A 43 -3.22 -0.72 9.19
CA ALA A 43 -4.22 -1.77 9.24
C ALA A 43 -4.26 -2.54 7.92
N LEU A 44 -4.09 -3.86 7.97
CA LEU A 44 -4.25 -4.77 6.83
C LEU A 44 -5.62 -5.43 6.89
N ALA A 45 -6.31 -5.47 5.75
CA ALA A 45 -7.55 -6.22 5.59
C ALA A 45 -7.66 -6.83 4.19
N ASP A 46 -8.44 -7.90 4.05
CA ASP A 46 -8.95 -8.32 2.75
C ASP A 46 -9.81 -7.21 2.12
N ASN A 47 -9.65 -7.02 0.82
CA ASN A 47 -10.46 -6.06 0.07
C ASN A 47 -11.83 -6.69 -0.24
N PRO A 48 -12.95 -6.11 0.25
CA PRO A 48 -14.28 -6.64 -0.01
C PRO A 48 -14.68 -6.61 -1.49
N ASP A 49 -14.04 -5.74 -2.27
CA ASP A 49 -14.28 -5.63 -3.71
C ASP A 49 -13.39 -6.57 -4.54
N TYR A 50 -12.56 -7.41 -3.91
CA TYR A 50 -11.66 -8.32 -4.63
C TYR A 50 -12.37 -9.11 -5.73
N ASP A 51 -11.80 -9.05 -6.94
CA ASP A 51 -12.29 -9.78 -8.11
C ASP A 51 -11.11 -10.26 -8.93
N SER A 52 -10.98 -11.59 -9.02
CA SER A 52 -9.84 -12.27 -9.65
C SER A 52 -9.69 -11.98 -11.16
N ASN A 53 -10.77 -11.57 -11.83
CA ASN A 53 -10.75 -11.21 -13.25
C ASN A 53 -10.55 -9.70 -13.43
N ARG A 54 -11.25 -8.87 -12.65
CA ARG A 54 -11.21 -7.41 -12.81
C ARG A 54 -9.88 -6.81 -12.34
N ARG A 55 -9.19 -7.44 -11.39
CA ARG A 55 -7.84 -7.03 -10.94
C ARG A 55 -6.80 -6.94 -12.07
N LYS A 56 -6.98 -7.74 -13.13
CA LYS A 56 -6.06 -7.81 -14.27
C LYS A 56 -6.17 -6.61 -15.21
N ARG A 57 -7.23 -5.81 -15.12
CA ARG A 57 -7.43 -4.64 -15.98
C ARG A 57 -6.46 -3.53 -15.60
N PHE A 58 -5.59 -3.14 -16.52
CA PHE A 58 -4.74 -1.97 -16.33
C PHE A 58 -5.42 -0.69 -16.86
N PRO A 59 -5.31 0.47 -16.20
CA PRO A 59 -4.73 0.69 -14.87
C PRO A 59 -5.77 0.58 -13.74
N ASP A 60 -7.07 0.54 -14.06
CA ASP A 60 -8.14 0.74 -13.05
C ASP A 60 -8.43 -0.50 -12.19
N GLY A 61 -7.82 -1.64 -12.49
CA GLY A 61 -8.06 -2.90 -11.81
C GLY A 61 -7.52 -2.96 -10.38
N PHE A 62 -6.66 -2.03 -9.96
CA PHE A 62 -6.05 -2.04 -8.62
C PHE A 62 -7.08 -1.99 -7.49
N ILE A 63 -8.23 -1.35 -7.71
CA ILE A 63 -9.33 -1.31 -6.74
C ILE A 63 -9.91 -2.70 -6.42
N TYR A 64 -9.61 -3.71 -7.25
CA TYR A 64 -10.00 -5.11 -7.07
C TYR A 64 -8.85 -6.00 -6.61
N PHE A 65 -7.69 -5.43 -6.23
CA PHE A 65 -6.59 -6.19 -5.64
C PHE A 65 -6.99 -6.80 -4.31
N ARG A 66 -6.35 -7.90 -3.93
CA ARG A 66 -6.78 -8.75 -2.81
C ARG A 66 -6.74 -8.06 -1.45
N TYR A 67 -5.75 -7.22 -1.21
CA TYR A 67 -5.52 -6.61 0.09
C TYR A 67 -5.68 -5.10 0.04
N ARG A 68 -6.14 -4.55 1.17
CA ARG A 68 -6.20 -3.13 1.45
C ARG A 68 -5.39 -2.84 2.71
N ILE A 69 -4.50 -1.87 2.62
CA ILE A 69 -3.65 -1.42 3.72
C ILE A 69 -3.99 0.05 3.97
N ASP A 70 -4.52 0.33 5.14
CA ASP A 70 -4.87 1.68 5.58
C ASP A 70 -3.74 2.20 6.49
N ILE A 71 -3.11 3.31 6.10
CA ILE A 71 -1.98 3.93 6.83
C ILE A 71 -2.46 5.17 7.58
N TYR A 72 -2.15 5.26 8.87
CA TYR A 72 -2.44 6.39 9.74
C TYR A 72 -1.13 6.97 10.27
N SER A 73 -0.88 8.21 9.94
CA SER A 73 0.44 8.83 10.01
C SER A 73 0.59 9.86 11.13
N ASP A 74 -0.43 10.04 11.95
CA ASP A 74 -0.55 11.17 12.88
C ASP A 74 -0.27 12.52 12.17
N ASP A 75 0.14 13.55 12.93
CA ASP A 75 0.49 14.88 12.41
C ASP A 75 1.94 14.96 11.88
N GLN A 76 2.38 13.91 11.18
CA GLN A 76 3.72 13.87 10.58
C GLN A 76 3.83 14.74 9.32
N PRO A 77 5.02 15.27 8.97
CA PRO A 77 5.22 15.98 7.72
C PRO A 77 5.02 15.07 6.49
N VAL A 78 4.46 15.62 5.40
CA VAL A 78 4.22 14.87 4.14
C VAL A 78 5.48 14.17 3.60
N ALA A 79 6.66 14.76 3.79
CA ALA A 79 7.92 14.14 3.37
C ALA A 79 8.23 12.83 4.13
N VAL A 80 7.88 12.79 5.43
CA VAL A 80 8.01 11.60 6.27
C VAL A 80 6.97 10.57 5.85
N LYS A 81 5.71 11.01 5.66
CA LYS A 81 4.61 10.14 5.16
C LYS A 81 4.97 9.46 3.84
N ALA A 82 5.43 10.24 2.86
CA ALA A 82 5.88 9.73 1.57
C ALA A 82 7.07 8.77 1.69
N GLY A 83 7.96 8.99 2.67
CA GLY A 83 9.14 8.17 2.90
C GLY A 83 8.83 6.71 3.20
N TYR A 84 8.02 6.42 4.23
CA TYR A 84 7.69 5.02 4.56
C TYR A 84 6.66 4.40 3.62
N VAL A 85 5.71 5.18 3.07
CA VAL A 85 4.79 4.65 2.04
C VAL A 85 5.56 4.25 0.79
N GLY A 86 6.53 5.08 0.37
CA GLY A 86 7.40 4.77 -0.76
C GLY A 86 8.21 3.49 -0.54
N ARG A 87 8.88 3.37 0.61
CA ARG A 87 9.61 2.13 0.98
C ARG A 87 8.71 0.91 0.97
N LEU A 88 7.48 1.03 1.45
CA LEU A 88 6.52 -0.06 1.45
C LEU A 88 6.16 -0.50 0.02
N LEU A 89 5.83 0.45 -0.85
CA LEU A 89 5.52 0.16 -2.25
C LEU A 89 6.69 -0.52 -2.96
N GLU A 90 7.90 0.02 -2.82
CA GLU A 90 9.11 -0.57 -3.39
C GLU A 90 9.32 -2.01 -2.91
N SER A 91 9.13 -2.26 -1.61
CA SER A 91 9.25 -3.61 -1.04
C SER A 91 8.23 -4.61 -1.61
N PHE A 92 6.99 -4.19 -1.87
CA PHE A 92 6.01 -5.03 -2.59
C PHE A 92 6.48 -5.30 -4.02
N TRP A 93 6.91 -4.27 -4.75
CA TRP A 93 7.30 -4.40 -6.15
C TRP A 93 8.58 -5.24 -6.35
N GLU A 94 9.56 -5.12 -5.45
CA GLU A 94 10.77 -5.95 -5.43
C GLU A 94 10.46 -7.44 -5.27
N GLN A 95 9.39 -7.77 -4.54
CA GLN A 95 8.89 -9.14 -4.39
C GLN A 95 7.96 -9.57 -5.53
N GLY A 96 7.71 -8.70 -6.51
CA GLY A 96 6.85 -8.97 -7.66
C GLY A 96 5.36 -8.84 -7.36
N PHE A 97 4.98 -8.25 -6.23
CA PHE A 97 3.59 -8.03 -5.86
C PHE A 97 3.08 -6.68 -6.39
N PRO A 98 1.98 -6.67 -7.17
CA PRO A 98 1.32 -5.43 -7.56
C PRO A 98 0.84 -4.64 -6.34
N ALA A 99 1.17 -3.35 -6.28
CA ALA A 99 0.69 -2.45 -5.24
C ALA A 99 0.48 -1.03 -5.78
N VAL A 100 -0.62 -0.39 -5.39
CA VAL A 100 -0.97 0.98 -5.78
C VAL A 100 -1.44 1.76 -4.57
N ALA A 101 -0.84 2.94 -4.33
CA ALA A 101 -1.24 3.86 -3.27
C ALA A 101 -2.24 4.91 -3.77
N VAL A 102 -3.20 5.25 -2.92
CA VAL A 102 -4.18 6.32 -3.11
C VAL A 102 -4.09 7.28 -1.93
N CYS A 103 -3.58 8.49 -2.17
CA CYS A 103 -3.38 9.51 -1.12
C CYS A 103 -3.16 10.92 -1.67
N ALA A 104 -3.22 11.93 -0.80
CA ALA A 104 -3.03 13.33 -1.20
C ALA A 104 -1.59 13.70 -1.65
N TYR A 105 -0.64 12.78 -1.53
CA TYR A 105 0.78 12.99 -1.81
C TYR A 105 1.37 11.97 -2.80
N GLU A 106 0.53 11.35 -3.63
CA GLU A 106 0.92 10.40 -4.69
C GLU A 106 2.08 10.90 -5.56
N ASP A 107 2.09 12.19 -5.93
CA ASP A 107 3.14 12.78 -6.77
C ASP A 107 4.54 12.78 -6.11
N ARG A 108 4.63 12.50 -4.81
CA ARG A 108 5.90 12.37 -4.07
C ARG A 108 6.31 10.91 -3.85
N LEU A 109 5.45 9.96 -4.20
CA LEU A 109 5.73 8.53 -4.11
C LEU A 109 6.51 8.06 -5.34
N PRO A 110 7.29 6.98 -5.22
CA PRO A 110 7.89 6.33 -6.38
C PRO A 110 6.79 5.93 -7.36
N GLU A 111 7.05 6.06 -8.65
CA GLU A 111 6.09 5.76 -9.73
C GLU A 111 4.72 6.43 -9.55
N ARG A 112 4.67 7.58 -8.87
CA ARG A 112 3.44 8.31 -8.50
C ARG A 112 2.41 7.45 -7.78
N GLY A 113 2.89 6.55 -6.90
CA GLY A 113 2.05 5.60 -6.18
C GLY A 113 1.69 4.35 -6.99
N GLY A 114 2.25 4.15 -8.18
CA GLY A 114 2.07 2.96 -9.01
C GLY A 114 0.89 3.02 -9.98
N TYR A 115 -0.06 3.96 -9.81
CA TYR A 115 -1.18 4.11 -10.74
C TYR A 115 -0.65 4.49 -12.13
N GLN A 116 -1.08 3.75 -13.15
CA GLN A 116 -0.63 3.92 -14.55
C GLN A 116 0.86 3.68 -14.81
N SER A 117 1.62 3.20 -13.83
CA SER A 117 3.03 2.88 -14.06
C SER A 117 3.17 1.54 -14.79
N GLN A 118 4.00 1.53 -15.83
CA GLN A 118 4.33 0.31 -16.58
C GLN A 118 5.57 -0.42 -16.03
N THR A 119 6.23 0.16 -15.01
CA THR A 119 7.44 -0.40 -14.40
C THR A 119 7.13 -1.28 -13.19
N ILE A 120 5.90 -1.21 -12.65
CA ILE A 120 5.45 -2.01 -11.51
C ILE A 120 4.84 -3.36 -11.95
N PRO A 121 4.86 -4.38 -11.08
CA PRO A 121 4.13 -5.62 -11.33
C PRO A 121 2.63 -5.38 -11.50
N TRP A 122 1.97 -6.17 -12.35
CA TRP A 122 0.51 -6.17 -12.49
C TRP A 122 -0.02 -7.61 -12.62
N PRO A 123 -1.21 -7.93 -12.09
CA PRO A 123 -1.81 -9.25 -12.27
C PRO A 123 -2.06 -9.57 -13.75
N ARG A 124 -1.77 -10.82 -14.15
CA ARG A 124 -2.04 -11.35 -15.50
C ARG A 124 -3.25 -12.25 -15.50
#